data_AF-A0A0N4TX00-F1
#
_entry.id   AF-A0A0N4TX00-F1
#
_cell.length_a   1.000
_cell.length_b   1.000
_cell.length_c   1.000
_cell.angle_alpha   90.00
_cell.angle_beta   90.00
_cell.angle_gamma   90.00
#
_symmetry.space_group_name_H-M   'P 1'
#
loop_
_entity.id
_entity.type
_entity.pdbx_description
1 polymer ?
#
loop_
_entity_poly.entity_id
_entity_poly.type
_entity_poly.pdbx_seq_one_letter_code
_entity_poly.pdbx_strand_id
1 'polypeptide(L)'
;MSVKLLDRVTIICPLPTTNPQISYEYTKLYAVSQNGYENCQLLNERLIGVCQTPRQQSSISIVFRDFSPLPGALEFKPGHSYYFITTSDGTKKGIDRRSGGLCATEHMKIKFEIQSGALVLFYHLFARKLRV
;
A
#
# COMPACT_ATOMS: atom_id res chain seq x y z
N MET A 1 5.22 -7.24 -4.42
CA MET A 1 5.38 -6.44 -5.65
C MET A 1 6.64 -5.63 -5.52
N SER A 2 7.57 -5.73 -6.47
CA SER A 2 8.81 -4.95 -6.43
C SER A 2 8.62 -3.57 -7.08
N VAL A 3 9.14 -2.52 -6.45
CA VAL A 3 9.04 -1.11 -6.93
C VAL A 3 10.36 -0.39 -6.71
N LYS A 4 10.61 0.69 -7.44
CA LYS A 4 11.77 1.58 -7.27
C LYS A 4 11.38 2.84 -6.51
N LEU A 5 12.38 3.56 -6.02
CA LEU A 5 12.14 4.93 -5.55
C LEU A 5 11.61 5.79 -6.69
N LEU A 6 10.75 6.74 -6.35
CA LEU A 6 10.01 7.66 -7.23
C LEU A 6 8.93 6.99 -8.09
N ASP A 7 8.81 5.66 -8.07
CA ASP A 7 7.66 4.99 -8.68
C ASP A 7 6.37 5.48 -8.02
N ARG A 8 5.29 5.45 -8.81
CA ARG A 8 3.93 5.76 -8.36
C ARG A 8 3.05 4.55 -8.61
N VAL A 9 2.38 4.10 -7.55
CA VAL A 9 1.31 3.10 -7.64
C VAL A 9 0.00 3.77 -7.30
N THR A 10 -1.00 3.53 -8.14
CA THR A 10 -2.36 4.04 -7.94
C THR A 10 -3.30 2.88 -7.71
N ILE A 11 -3.99 2.89 -6.58
CA ILE A 11 -5.01 1.92 -6.20
C ILE A 11 -6.36 2.54 -6.53
N ILE A 12 -7.11 1.89 -7.41
CA ILE A 12 -8.41 2.37 -7.88
C ILE A 12 -9.47 1.92 -6.88
N CYS A 13 -10.25 2.86 -6.35
CA CYS A 13 -11.38 2.52 -5.48
C CYS A 13 -12.49 1.84 -6.30
N PRO A 14 -13.40 1.09 -5.65
CA PRO A 14 -14.55 0.48 -6.32
C PRO A 14 -15.32 1.51 -7.15
N LEU A 15 -15.82 1.07 -8.31
CA LEU A 15 -16.62 1.92 -9.20
C LEU A 15 -17.99 2.22 -8.55
N PRO A 16 -18.43 3.48 -8.59
CA PRO A 16 -19.84 3.82 -8.39
C PRO A 16 -20.71 2.99 -9.33
N THR A 17 -21.63 2.21 -8.78
CA THR A 17 -22.61 1.46 -9.56
C THR A 17 -23.99 2.10 -9.41
N THR A 18 -24.71 2.20 -10.52
CA THR A 18 -26.11 2.64 -10.54
C THR A 18 -27.06 1.48 -10.28
N ASN A 19 -26.57 0.23 -10.25
CA ASN A 19 -27.37 -0.94 -9.94
C ASN A 19 -27.64 -1.00 -8.43
N PRO A 20 -28.90 -0.85 -7.97
CA PRO A 20 -29.25 -0.85 -6.55
C PRO A 20 -29.00 -2.21 -5.86
N GLN A 21 -28.80 -3.29 -6.60
CA GLN A 21 -28.46 -4.62 -6.05
C GLN A 21 -26.98 -4.75 -5.68
N ILE A 22 -26.10 -3.88 -6.17
CA ILE A 22 -24.68 -3.94 -5.92
C ILE A 22 -24.33 -2.83 -4.92
N SER A 23 -24.01 -3.22 -3.68
CA SER A 23 -23.54 -2.28 -2.67
C SER A 23 -22.11 -1.83 -2.96
N TYR A 24 -21.85 -0.53 -2.83
CA TYR A 24 -20.48 0.00 -2.87
C TYR A 24 -19.63 -0.60 -1.73
N GLU A 25 -18.41 -1.02 -2.04
CA GLU A 25 -17.48 -1.57 -1.05
C GLU A 25 -16.67 -0.44 -0.39
N TYR A 26 -16.92 -0.24 0.90
CA TYR A 26 -16.26 0.79 1.71
C TYR A 26 -14.99 0.25 2.34
N THR A 27 -13.85 0.89 2.08
CA THR A 27 -12.55 0.41 2.58
C THR A 27 -11.63 1.56 3.02
N LYS A 28 -10.79 1.26 4.01
CA LYS A 28 -9.65 2.08 4.39
C LYS A 28 -8.36 1.30 4.17
N LEU A 29 -7.41 1.93 3.50
CA LEU A 29 -6.09 1.35 3.29
C LEU A 29 -5.12 1.89 4.34
N TYR A 30 -4.47 0.98 5.05
CA TYR A 30 -3.46 1.29 6.05
C TYR A 30 -2.11 0.69 5.66
N ALA A 31 -1.04 1.42 5.92
CA ALA A 31 0.28 0.81 6.07
C ALA A 31 0.40 0.28 7.49
N VAL A 32 1.00 -0.90 7.67
CA VAL A 32 1.15 -1.59 8.95
C VAL A 32 2.54 -2.20 9.08
N SER A 33 2.89 -2.61 10.30
CA SER A 33 4.04 -3.48 10.53
C SER A 33 3.88 -4.86 9.88
N GLN A 34 4.99 -5.58 9.68
CA GLN A 34 4.96 -6.96 9.18
C GLN A 34 4.04 -7.86 10.02
N ASN A 35 4.13 -7.78 11.35
CA ASN A 35 3.27 -8.54 12.25
C ASN A 35 1.78 -8.21 12.07
N GLY A 36 1.45 -6.94 11.83
CA GLY A 36 0.08 -6.51 11.52
C GLY A 36 -0.44 -7.07 10.19
N TYR A 37 0.44 -7.16 9.18
CA TYR A 37 0.12 -7.74 7.88
C TYR A 37 -0.12 -9.26 7.92
N GLU A 38 0.67 -9.97 8.71
CA GLU A 38 0.55 -11.43 8.87
C GLU A 38 -0.74 -11.77 9.63
N ASN A 39 -1.05 -11.03 10.70
CA ASN A 39 -2.20 -11.28 11.56
C ASN A 39 -3.48 -10.50 11.18
N CYS A 40 -3.45 -9.71 10.10
CA CYS A 40 -4.55 -8.84 9.70
C CYS A 40 -5.06 -7.94 10.85
N GLN A 41 -4.13 -7.20 11.45
CA GLN A 41 -4.38 -6.27 12.54
C GLN A 41 -3.70 -4.93 12.27
N LEU A 42 -4.38 -3.84 12.63
CA LEU A 42 -3.81 -2.49 12.56
C LEU A 42 -2.78 -2.29 13.69
N LEU A 43 -1.53 -2.67 13.43
CA LEU A 43 -0.39 -2.55 14.33
C LEU A 43 0.67 -1.61 13.74
N ASN A 44 1.01 -0.55 14.50
CA ASN A 44 1.87 0.56 14.04
C ASN A 44 1.34 1.16 12.73
N GLU A 45 0.03 1.41 12.69
CA GLU A 45 -0.65 1.74 11.45
C GLU A 45 -0.52 3.20 11.04
N ARG A 46 -0.61 3.44 9.74
CA ARG A 46 -0.80 4.76 9.15
C ARG A 46 -1.87 4.70 8.08
N LEU A 47 -2.86 5.61 8.16
CA LEU A 47 -3.89 5.74 7.14
C LEU A 47 -3.29 6.28 5.84
N ILE A 48 -3.54 5.59 4.73
CA ILE A 48 -3.01 5.90 3.40
C ILE A 48 -4.09 6.48 2.49
N GLY A 49 -5.31 5.96 2.60
CA GLY A 49 -6.44 6.47 1.86
C GLY A 49 -7.74 5.78 2.22
N VAL A 50 -8.84 6.36 1.74
CA VAL A 50 -10.20 5.94 2.06
C VAL A 50 -11.03 5.88 0.79
N CYS A 51 -11.63 4.72 0.53
CA CYS A 51 -12.66 4.54 -0.49
C CYS A 51 -14.03 4.61 0.19
N GLN A 52 -14.64 5.80 0.19
CA GLN A 52 -15.93 6.06 0.86
C GLN A 52 -16.91 6.90 0.02
N THR A 53 -16.56 7.16 -1.24
CA THR A 53 -17.34 8.06 -2.11
C THR A 53 -18.03 7.24 -3.20
N PRO A 54 -19.26 6.74 -2.96
CA PRO A 54 -19.98 5.89 -3.91
C PRO A 54 -20.55 6.65 -5.12
N ARG A 55 -20.27 7.96 -5.26
CA ARG A 55 -20.82 8.82 -6.31
C ARG A 55 -19.81 9.17 -7.41
N GLN A 56 -18.51 9.02 -7.13
CA GLN A 56 -17.45 9.43 -8.05
C GLN A 56 -16.29 8.43 -7.97
N GLN A 57 -15.71 8.13 -9.13
CA GLN A 57 -14.48 7.34 -9.18
C GLN A 57 -13.38 8.05 -8.42
N SER A 58 -12.77 7.35 -7.48
CA SER A 58 -11.65 7.85 -6.68
C SER A 58 -10.49 6.87 -6.73
N SER A 59 -9.31 7.32 -6.29
CA SER A 59 -8.12 6.49 -6.23
C SER A 59 -7.19 6.95 -5.12
N ILE A 60 -6.32 6.06 -4.67
CA ILE A 60 -5.30 6.29 -3.66
C ILE A 60 -3.94 6.16 -4.36
N SER A 61 -3.13 7.22 -4.33
CA SER A 61 -1.78 7.18 -4.93
C SER A 61 -0.71 7.09 -3.86
N ILE A 62 0.19 6.13 -4.02
CA ILE A 62 1.40 5.96 -3.22
C ILE A 62 2.59 6.30 -4.10
N VAL A 63 3.44 7.20 -3.62
CA VAL A 63 4.71 7.55 -4.28
C VAL A 63 5.84 7.10 -3.37
N PHE A 64 6.73 6.27 -3.91
CA PHE A 64 7.81 5.65 -3.14
C PHE A 64 8.99 6.62 -3.00
N ARG A 65 8.87 7.60 -2.11
CA ARG A 65 9.93 8.58 -1.81
C ARG A 65 10.63 8.26 -0.49
N ASP A 66 11.93 8.50 -0.45
CA ASP A 66 12.79 8.26 0.71
C ASP A 66 12.80 9.39 1.73
N PHE A 67 12.22 10.53 1.36
CA PHE A 67 11.97 11.68 2.22
C PHE A 67 10.63 12.33 1.87
N SER A 68 9.89 12.79 2.88
CA SER A 68 8.65 13.55 2.68
C SER A 68 8.64 14.84 3.51
N PRO A 69 8.38 16.00 2.90
CA PRO A 69 8.27 17.27 3.65
C PRO A 69 6.99 17.33 4.51
N LEU A 70 6.10 16.35 4.38
CA LEU A 70 4.87 16.26 5.15
C LEU A 70 5.13 15.48 6.45
N PRO A 71 4.96 16.12 7.63
CA PRO A 71 5.11 15.44 8.91
C PRO A 71 4.20 14.22 8.97
N GLY A 72 4.79 13.08 9.26
CA GLY A 72 4.06 11.84 9.33
C GLY A 72 3.51 11.34 7.99
N ALA A 73 4.16 11.64 6.88
CA ALA A 73 4.02 10.83 5.67
C ALA A 73 4.92 9.60 5.73
N LEU A 74 4.59 8.56 4.95
CA LEU A 74 5.47 7.40 4.79
C LEU A 74 6.74 7.80 4.03
N GLU A 75 7.84 7.18 4.43
CA GLU A 75 9.13 7.26 3.77
C GLU A 75 9.62 5.85 3.48
N PHE A 76 10.18 5.66 2.30
CA PHE A 76 10.53 4.34 1.77
C PHE A 76 12.03 4.23 1.58
N LYS A 77 12.63 3.19 2.14
CA LYS A 77 14.07 2.92 2.05
C LYS A 77 14.35 1.76 1.09
N PRO A 78 15.38 1.86 0.23
CA PRO A 78 15.82 0.76 -0.63
C PRO A 78 16.09 -0.53 0.18
N GLY A 79 15.78 -1.68 -0.41
CA GLY A 79 15.99 -3.00 0.21
C GLY A 79 14.99 -3.37 1.31
N HIS A 80 14.02 -2.50 1.61
CA HIS A 80 13.03 -2.75 2.67
C HIS A 80 11.67 -3.15 2.09
N SER A 81 10.89 -3.86 2.91
CA SER A 81 9.51 -4.23 2.61
C SER A 81 8.52 -3.36 3.38
N TYR A 82 7.42 -2.99 2.74
CA TYR A 82 6.34 -2.18 3.31
C TYR A 82 5.01 -2.89 3.07
N TYR A 83 4.16 -2.90 4.10
CA TYR A 83 2.98 -3.74 4.14
C TYR A 83 1.72 -2.90 4.26
N PHE A 84 0.71 -3.23 3.46
CA PHE A 84 -0.54 -2.48 3.38
C PHE A 84 -1.70 -3.44 3.48
N ILE A 85 -2.72 -3.10 4.27
CA ILE A 85 -3.92 -3.93 4.47
C ILE A 85 -5.18 -3.08 4.51
N THR A 86 -6.33 -3.71 4.27
CA THR A 86 -7.64 -3.21 4.70
C THR A 86 -8.27 -4.18 5.69
N THR A 87 -8.62 -3.69 6.87
CA THR A 87 -9.37 -4.48 7.87
C THR A 87 -10.87 -4.18 7.84
N SER A 88 -11.32 -3.31 6.94
CA SER A 88 -12.74 -3.07 6.67
C SER A 88 -13.42 -4.36 6.20
N ASP A 89 -14.72 -4.52 6.43
CA ASP A 89 -15.50 -5.67 5.92
C ASP A 89 -16.32 -5.35 4.65
N GLY A 90 -15.98 -4.25 3.98
CA GLY A 90 -16.66 -3.78 2.77
C GLY A 90 -17.96 -3.02 3.03
N THR A 91 -18.49 -3.04 4.26
CA THR A 91 -19.69 -2.27 4.62
C THR A 91 -19.33 -0.89 5.18
N LYS A 92 -20.25 0.07 5.04
CA LYS A 92 -20.07 1.40 5.65
C LYS A 92 -19.94 1.34 7.17
N LYS A 93 -20.61 0.39 7.84
CA LYS A 93 -20.57 0.24 9.31
C LYS A 93 -19.25 -0.39 9.77
N GLY A 94 -18.71 -1.34 9.01
CA GLY A 94 -17.47 -2.03 9.33
C GLY A 94 -16.23 -1.38 8.72
N ILE A 95 -16.33 -0.17 8.15
CA ILE A 95 -15.19 0.52 7.53
C ILE A 95 -14.05 0.78 8.53
N ASP A 96 -14.37 1.00 9.81
CA ASP A 96 -13.43 1.33 10.90
C ASP A 96 -12.95 0.11 11.70
N ARG A 97 -13.25 -1.12 11.26
CA ARG A 97 -12.74 -2.32 11.91
C ARG A 97 -11.22 -2.31 11.93
N ARG A 98 -10.64 -2.73 13.06
CA ARG A 98 -9.18 -2.70 13.30
C ARG A 98 -8.49 -4.07 13.20
N SER A 99 -9.25 -5.13 12.93
CA SER A 99 -8.74 -6.49 12.78
C SER A 99 -9.65 -7.35 11.89
N GLY A 100 -9.04 -8.31 11.18
CA GLY A 100 -9.72 -9.25 10.29
C GLY A 100 -10.23 -8.56 9.02
N GLY A 101 -11.54 -8.66 8.80
CA GLY A 101 -12.21 -8.08 7.62
C GLY A 101 -11.64 -8.63 6.32
N LEU A 102 -11.66 -7.81 5.28
CA LEU A 102 -11.23 -8.14 3.93
C LEU A 102 -9.75 -8.60 3.86
N CYS A 103 -8.88 -8.16 4.79
CA CYS A 103 -7.52 -8.70 4.88
C CYS A 103 -7.51 -10.21 5.15
N ALA A 104 -8.36 -10.67 6.08
CA ALA A 104 -8.39 -12.06 6.51
C ALA A 104 -9.30 -12.93 5.64
N THR A 105 -10.42 -12.38 5.17
CA THR A 105 -11.42 -13.15 4.39
C THR A 105 -11.09 -13.18 2.90
N GLU A 106 -10.60 -12.07 2.34
CA GLU A 106 -10.38 -11.90 0.89
C GLU A 106 -8.91 -11.65 0.53
N HIS A 107 -7.99 -11.84 1.48
CA HIS A 107 -6.55 -11.59 1.29
C HIS A 107 -6.24 -10.18 0.72
N MET A 108 -7.05 -9.17 1.05
CA MET A 108 -6.83 -7.78 0.61
C MET A 108 -5.68 -7.13 1.39
N LYS A 109 -4.47 -7.54 1.02
CA LYS A 109 -3.22 -7.10 1.61
C LYS A 109 -2.10 -7.11 0.57
N ILE A 110 -1.23 -6.10 0.59
CA ILE A 110 -0.18 -5.90 -0.39
C ILE A 110 1.16 -5.70 0.32
N LYS A 111 2.19 -6.40 -0.15
CA LYS A 111 3.60 -6.18 0.21
C LYS A 111 4.31 -5.49 -0.94
N PHE A 112 4.89 -4.33 -0.69
CA PHE A 112 5.82 -3.67 -1.61
C PHE A 112 7.26 -3.90 -1.16
N GLU A 113 8.12 -4.27 -2.09
CA GLU A 113 9.55 -4.48 -1.89
C GLU A 113 10.32 -3.42 -2.66
N ILE A 114 11.01 -2.53 -1.96
CA ILE A 114 11.75 -1.44 -2.59
C ILE A 114 13.08 -1.97 -3.09
N GLN A 115 13.34 -1.86 -4.40
CA GLN A 115 14.58 -2.35 -5.00
C GLN A 115 15.80 -1.66 -4.38
N SER A 116 16.80 -2.46 -4.00
CA SER A 116 18.09 -1.93 -3.55
C SER A 116 18.87 -1.38 -4.75
N GLY A 117 19.19 -0.08 -4.75
CA GLY A 117 20.07 0.54 -5.74
C GLY A 117 21.51 -0.01 -5.75
N ALA A 118 21.87 -0.83 -4.75
CA ALA A 118 23.18 -1.47 -4.63
C ALA A 118 23.55 -2.31 -5.86
N LEU A 119 22.59 -2.97 -6.53
CA LEU A 119 22.91 -3.77 -7.72
C LEU A 119 23.52 -2.90 -8.83
N VAL A 120 23.04 -1.67 -9.02
CA VAL A 120 23.58 -0.74 -10.04
C VAL A 120 24.99 -0.28 -9.67
N LEU A 121 25.24 0.02 -8.39
CA LEU A 121 26.58 0.38 -7.90
C LEU A 121 27.55 -0.79 -8.03
N PHE A 122 27.17 -2.00 -7.64
CA PHE A 122 28.00 -3.20 -7.79
C PHE A 122 28.29 -3.51 -9.25
N TYR A 123 27.30 -3.42 -10.16
CA TYR A 123 27.55 -3.58 -11.60
C TYR A 123 28.47 -2.49 -12.17
N HIS A 124 28.30 -1.21 -11.79
CA HIS A 124 29.20 -0.16 -12.25
C HIS A 124 30.62 -0.30 -11.67
N LEU A 125 30.75 -0.71 -10.40
CA LEU A 125 32.03 -1.01 -9.77
C LEU A 125 32.70 -2.22 -10.43
N PHE A 126 31.97 -3.31 -10.69
CA PHE A 126 32.49 -4.49 -11.39
C PHE A 126 32.84 -4.20 -12.85
N ALA A 127 31.99 -3.48 -13.60
CA ALA A 127 32.26 -3.10 -14.99
C ALA A 127 33.45 -2.15 -15.13
N ARG A 128 33.71 -1.28 -14.13
CA ARG A 128 34.96 -0.51 -14.06
C ARG A 128 36.16 -1.38 -13.69
N LYS A 129 35.99 -2.42 -12.87
CA LYS A 129 37.08 -3.33 -12.44
C LYS A 129 37.47 -4.39 -13.48
N LEU A 130 36.57 -4.75 -14.39
CA LEU A 130 36.82 -5.68 -15.51
C LEU A 130 37.34 -5.00 -16.79
N ARG A 131 37.60 -3.69 -16.76
CA ARG A 131 38.32 -3.00 -17.83
C ARG A 131 39.82 -2.98 -17.47
N VAL A 132 40.41 -4.17 -17.33
CA VAL A 132 41.86 -4.45 -17.31
C VAL A 132 42.10 -5.62 -18.24
#